data_AF-A0A958V148-F1
#
_entry.id   AF-A0A958V148-F1
#
_cell.length_a   1.000
_cell.length_b   1.000
_cell.length_c   1.000
_cell.angle_alpha   90.00
_cell.angle_beta   90.00
_cell.angle_gamma   90.00
#
_symmetry.space_group_name_H-M   'P 1'
#
loop_
_entity.id
_entity.type
_entity.pdbx_description
1 polymer ?
#
loop_
_entity_poly.entity_id
_entity_poly.type
_entity_poly.pdbx_seq_one_letter_code
_entity_poly.pdbx_strand_id
1 'polypeptide(L)' 'PYEIVGGIPAKHIKYRIKEDLIEKIRATKWWDKDENWLQENFHLFLNNDAFLKSFDKKP' A
#
# COMPACT_ATOMS: atom_id res chain seq x y z
N PRO A 1 -6.77 1.21 8.71
CA PRO A 1 -6.42 1.90 7.45
C PRO A 1 -6.83 1.04 6.23
N TYR A 2 -7.06 1.63 5.06
CA TYR A 2 -7.47 0.93 3.81
C TYR A 2 -8.83 0.22 3.83
N GLU A 3 -9.66 0.47 4.84
CA GLU A 3 -11.04 0.01 4.89
C GLU A 3 -11.91 0.82 3.92
N ILE A 4 -12.84 0.14 3.25
CA ILE A 4 -13.93 0.72 2.49
C ILE A 4 -15.17 0.66 3.37
N VAL A 5 -15.75 1.82 3.67
CA VAL A 5 -16.98 1.97 4.46
C VAL A 5 -18.06 2.67 3.66
N GLY A 6 -19.32 2.45 4.00
CA GLY A 6 -20.44 3.16 3.36
C GLY A 6 -21.79 2.93 4.05
N GLY A 7 -22.81 3.68 3.62
CA GLY A 7 -24.16 3.67 4.20
C GLY A 7 -24.39 4.76 5.25
N ILE A 8 -25.62 4.83 5.78
CA ILE A 8 -26.03 5.72 6.87
C ILE A 8 -26.67 4.87 7.98
N PRO A 9 -26.00 4.62 9.13
CA PRO A 9 -24.60 4.99 9.42
C PRO A 9 -23.60 4.19 8.56
N ALA A 10 -22.37 4.70 8.46
CA ALA A 10 -21.31 4.03 7.73
C ALA A 10 -20.94 2.69 8.38
N LYS A 11 -20.89 1.63 7.58
CA LYS A 11 -20.51 0.28 7.99
C LYS A 11 -19.37 -0.25 7.13
N HIS A 12 -18.65 -1.23 7.67
CA HIS A 12 -17.65 -1.99 6.94
C HIS A 12 -18.22 -2.59 5.65
N ILE A 13 -17.51 -2.43 4.53
CA ILE A 13 -17.83 -3.09 3.26
C ILE A 13 -16.75 -4.13 2.94
N LYS A 14 -15.49 -3.72 2.87
CA LYS A 14 -14.30 -4.57 2.65
C LYS A 14 -13.01 -3.77 2.81
N TYR A 15 -11.86 -4.42 2.77
CA TYR A 15 -10.58 -3.74 2.60
C TYR A 15 -10.19 -3.57 1.13
N ARG A 16 -9.48 -2.47 0.81
CA ARG A 16 -8.93 -2.20 -0.54
C ARG A 16 -7.80 -3.16 -0.92
N ILE A 17 -7.15 -3.74 0.08
CA ILE A 17 -5.99 -4.62 -0.03
C ILE A 17 -6.27 -5.82 0.86
N LYS A 18 -5.69 -6.99 0.54
CA LYS A 18 -5.74 -8.14 1.45
C LYS A 18 -5.14 -7.77 2.80
N GLU A 19 -5.82 -8.20 3.87
CA GLU A 19 -5.50 -7.80 5.24
C GLU A 19 -4.08 -8.19 5.68
N ASP A 20 -3.57 -9.33 5.19
CA ASP A 20 -2.22 -9.83 5.43
C ASP A 20 -1.11 -8.95 4.83
N LEU A 21 -1.44 -8.12 3.82
CA LEU A 21 -0.51 -7.21 3.18
C LEU A 21 -0.55 -5.79 3.76
N ILE A 22 -1.61 -5.42 4.48
CA ILE A 22 -1.82 -4.04 4.97
C ILE A 22 -0.65 -3.59 5.83
N GLU A 23 -0.24 -4.40 6.80
CA GLU A 23 0.84 -4.01 7.71
C GLU A 23 2.20 -3.97 7.00
N LYS A 24 2.43 -4.82 6.00
CA LYS A 24 3.65 -4.79 5.17
C LYS A 24 3.73 -3.49 4.35
N ILE A 25 2.63 -3.11 3.68
CA ILE A 25 2.56 -1.87 2.91
C ILE A 25 2.69 -0.65 3.84
N ARG A 26 2.11 -0.71 5.04
CA ARG A 26 2.24 0.38 6.01
C ARG A 26 3.67 0.56 6.50
N ALA A 27 4.44 -0.53 6.63
CA ALA A 27 5.83 -0.50 7.03
C ALA A 27 6.76 0.14 5.99
N THR A 28 6.39 0.15 4.71
CA THR A 28 7.23 0.76 3.66
C THR A 28 7.25 2.29 3.74
N LYS A 29 6.18 2.89 4.28
CA LYS A 29 5.98 4.35 4.35
C LYS A 29 6.35 5.05 3.05
N TRP A 30 5.93 4.47 1.92
CA TRP A 30 6.32 4.96 0.60
C TRP A 30 5.90 6.41 0.33
N TRP A 31 4.84 6.89 1.01
CA TRP A 31 4.39 8.27 0.93
C TRP A 31 5.35 9.26 1.60
N ASP A 32 6.28 8.80 2.45
CA ASP A 32 7.34 9.62 3.04
C ASP A 32 8.61 9.68 2.16
N LYS A 33 8.61 9.03 0.99
CA LYS A 33 9.74 9.05 0.04
C LYS A 33 9.77 10.36 -0.74
N ASP A 34 10.97 10.75 -1.18
CA ASP A 34 11.14 11.92 -2.02
C ASP A 34 10.60 11.72 -3.44
N GLU A 35 10.44 12.84 -4.15
CA GLU A 35 9.86 12.86 -5.49
C GLU A 35 10.68 12.07 -6.52
N ASN A 36 12.02 12.09 -6.43
CA ASN A 36 12.87 11.34 -7.35
C ASN A 36 12.64 9.83 -7.18
N TRP A 37 12.58 9.37 -5.92
CA TRP A 37 12.23 7.99 -5.62
C TRP A 37 10.86 7.63 -6.19
N LEU A 38 9.84 8.49 -6.02
CA LEU A 38 8.50 8.26 -6.56
C LEU A 38 8.51 8.17 -8.09
N GLN A 39 9.22 9.07 -8.78
CA GLN A 39 9.34 9.08 -10.23
C GLN A 39 10.06 7.84 -10.78
N GLU A 40 11.08 7.33 -10.08
CA GLU A 40 11.78 6.11 -10.50
C GLU A 40 10.97 4.83 -10.22
N ASN A 41 10.20 4.82 -9.13
CA ASN A 41 9.54 3.63 -8.61
C ASN A 41 8.04 3.55 -8.92
N PHE A 42 7.49 4.50 -9.69
CA PHE A 42 6.04 4.59 -9.95
C PHE A 42 5.43 3.29 -10.52
N HIS A 43 6.20 2.56 -11.33
CA HIS A 43 5.79 1.32 -11.96
C HIS A 43 5.45 0.21 -10.94
N LEU A 44 5.97 0.30 -9.71
CA LEU A 44 5.71 -0.67 -8.64
C LEU A 44 4.30 -0.56 -8.05
N PHE A 45 3.64 0.61 -8.13
CA PHE A 45 2.30 0.81 -7.54
C PHE A 45 1.17 0.06 -8.26
N LEU A 46 1.46 -0.55 -9.42
CA LEU A 46 0.49 -1.31 -10.21
C LEU A 46 0.28 -2.73 -9.67
N ASN A 47 1.17 -3.23 -8.81
CA ASN A 47 1.10 -4.58 -8.28
C ASN A 47 1.65 -4.65 -6.85
N ASN A 48 0.78 -5.02 -5.90
CA ASN A 48 1.12 -5.08 -4.47
C ASN A 48 2.27 -6.05 -4.16
N ASP A 49 2.34 -7.21 -4.85
CA ASP A 49 3.39 -8.20 -4.61
C ASP A 49 4.74 -7.74 -5.15
N ALA A 50 4.76 -7.15 -6.35
CA ALA A 50 5.96 -6.57 -6.92
C ALA A 50 6.47 -5.38 -6.10
N PHE A 51 5.54 -4.54 -5.63
CA PHE A 51 5.81 -3.46 -4.71
C PHE A 51 6.49 -3.97 -3.44
N LEU A 52 5.89 -4.92 -2.72
CA LEU A 52 6.45 -5.43 -1.48
C LEU A 52 7.81 -6.12 -1.68
N LYS A 53 7.98 -6.91 -2.75
CA LYS A 53 9.27 -7.54 -3.09
C LYS A 53 10.40 -6.53 -3.31
N SER A 54 10.09 -5.31 -3.76
CA SER A 54 11.11 -4.26 -3.92
C SER A 54 11.67 -3.76 -2.58
N PHE A 55 10.88 -3.86 -1.50
CA PHE A 55 11.28 -3.46 -0.15
C PHE A 55 11.91 -4.61 0.65
N ASP A 56 11.60 -5.86 0.30
CA ASP A 56 12.23 -7.05 0.88
C ASP A 56 13.71 -7.18 0.49
N LYS A 57 14.12 -6.52 -0.62
CA LYS A 57 15.52 -6.35 -0.99
C LYS A 57 16.13 -5.19 -0.22
N LYS A 58 16.49 -5.40 1.03
CA LYS A 58 17.62 -4.68 1.64
C LYS A 58 18.87 -5.56 1.58
N PRO A 59 20.07 -4.96 1.47
CA PRO A 59 21.34 -5.69 1.46
C PRO A 59 21.52 -6.56 2.71
#